data_AF-A0A7V9F0X5-F1
#
_entry.id   AF-A0A7V9F0X5-F1
#
_cell.length_a   1.000
_cell.length_b   1.000
_cell.length_c   1.000
_cell.angle_alpha   90.00
_cell.angle_beta   90.00
_cell.angle_gamma   90.00
#
_symmetry.space_group_name_H-M   'P 1'
#
loop_
_entity.id
_entity.type
_entity.pdbx_description
1 polymer ?
#
loop_
_entity_poly.entity_id
_entity_poly.type
_entity_poly.pdbx_seq_one_letter_code
_entity_poly.pdbx_strand_id
1 'polypeptide(L)' 'MLTLTETASFRGDDATPLVEASLACRICLSGEIDWALRMDEWDAEVECRCRGCDDMRTVSLTGEQALRLSVDRRLN' A
#
# COMPACT_ATOMS: atom_id res chain seq x y z
N MET A 1 18.40 10.21 13.45
CA MET A 1 17.20 9.45 13.89
C MET A 1 16.85 8.55 12.72
N LEU A 2 17.00 7.23 12.84
CA LEU A 2 16.58 6.30 11.78
C LEU A 2 15.06 6.19 11.88
N THR A 3 14.33 6.81 10.97
CA THR A 3 12.91 6.53 10.76
C THR A 3 12.82 5.13 10.15
N LEU A 4 12.27 4.17 10.90
CA LEU A 4 11.92 2.86 10.34
C LEU A 4 10.75 3.08 9.38
N THR A 5 11.04 3.16 8.09
CA THR A 5 10.02 3.31 7.06
C THR A 5 9.34 1.96 6.83
N GLU A 6 8.02 1.90 7.04
CA GLU A 6 7.22 0.71 6.76
C GLU A 6 7.28 0.42 5.25
N THR A 7 7.62 -0.82 4.87
CA THR A 7 7.64 -1.26 3.46
C THR A 7 6.56 -2.29 3.24
N ALA A 8 5.90 -2.26 2.08
CA ALA A 8 4.82 -3.20 1.78
C ALA A 8 5.37 -4.63 1.70
N SER A 9 4.58 -5.60 2.15
CA SER A 9 5.02 -6.99 2.31
C SER A 9 4.68 -7.93 1.15
N PHE A 10 4.11 -7.41 0.05
CA PHE A 10 3.75 -8.19 -1.13
C PHE A 10 4.82 -8.15 -2.22
N ARG A 11 4.83 -9.10 -3.14
CA ARG A 11 5.67 -9.10 -4.34
C ARG A 11 4.91 -8.60 -5.56
N GLY A 12 5.62 -8.11 -6.58
CA GLY A 12 4.99 -7.60 -7.80
C GLY A 12 4.08 -8.60 -8.52
N ASP A 13 4.32 -9.90 -8.32
CA ASP A 13 3.58 -11.02 -8.93
C ASP A 13 2.64 -11.75 -7.96
N ASP A 14 2.49 -11.26 -6.73
CA ASP A 14 1.57 -11.86 -5.77
C ASP A 14 0.11 -11.78 -6.25
N ALA A 15 -0.67 -12.79 -5.87
CA ALA A 15 -2.09 -12.83 -6.12
C ALA A 15 -2.80 -11.63 -5.45
N THR A 16 -3.85 -11.10 -6.09
CA THR A 16 -4.58 -9.91 -5.61
C THR A 16 -4.95 -9.95 -4.12
N PRO A 17 -5.43 -11.06 -3.54
CA PRO A 17 -5.76 -11.10 -2.12
C PRO A 17 -4.56 -10.86 -1.19
N LEU A 18 -3.34 -11.21 -1.61
CA LEU A 18 -2.13 -10.96 -0.83
C LEU A 18 -1.74 -9.48 -0.89
N VAL A 19 -1.92 -8.84 -2.06
CA VAL A 19 -1.71 -7.40 -2.22
C VAL A 19 -2.72 -6.63 -1.35
N GLU A 20 -4.01 -6.97 -1.42
CA GLU A 20 -5.05 -6.36 -0.58
C GLU A 20 -4.75 -6.54 0.92
N ALA A 21 -4.38 -7.76 1.34
CA ALA A 21 -4.01 -8.04 2.73
C ALA A 21 -2.80 -7.22 3.20
N SER A 22 -1.82 -6.96 2.33
CA SER A 22 -0.66 -6.13 2.67
C SER A 22 -1.02 -4.66 2.93
N LEU A 23 -2.12 -4.17 2.34
CA LEU A 23 -2.62 -2.81 2.52
C LEU A 23 -3.68 -2.69 3.63
N ALA A 24 -4.26 -3.82 4.08
CA ALA A 24 -5.28 -3.88 5.12
C ALA A 24 -4.87 -3.15 6.41
N CYS A 25 -5.85 -2.73 7.22
CA CYS A 25 -5.61 -1.97 8.43
C CYS A 25 -4.84 -2.79 9.46
N ARG A 26 -3.70 -2.28 9.93
CA ARG A 26 -2.92 -2.95 10.99
C ARG A 26 -3.56 -2.89 12.38
N ILE A 27 -4.55 -2.03 12.58
CA ILE A 27 -5.22 -1.82 13.88
C ILE A 27 -6.47 -2.70 14.00
N CYS A 28 -7.39 -2.61 13.04
CA CYS A 28 -8.67 -3.31 13.09
C CYS A 28 -8.78 -4.49 12.11
N LEU A 29 -7.73 -4.75 11.33
CA LEU A 29 -7.65 -5.85 10.34
C LEU A 29 -8.71 -5.78 9.23
N SER A 30 -9.37 -4.64 9.06
CA SER A 30 -10.30 -4.43 7.95
C SER A 30 -9.55 -4.27 6.62
N GLY A 31 -10.09 -4.85 5.55
CA GLY A 31 -9.65 -4.63 4.17
C GLY A 31 -10.25 -3.38 3.52
N GLU A 32 -11.17 -2.68 4.20
CA GLU A 32 -11.84 -1.47 3.69
C GLU A 32 -10.91 -0.26 3.80
N ILE A 33 -9.96 -0.16 2.87
CA ILE A 33 -8.90 0.85 2.86
C ILE A 33 -9.05 1.77 1.65
N ASP A 34 -9.17 3.07 1.91
CA ASP A 34 -8.92 4.09 0.90
C ASP A 34 -7.41 4.25 0.74
N TRP A 35 -6.90 4.11 -0.48
CA TRP A 35 -5.48 4.27 -0.73
C TRP A 35 -5.15 5.12 -1.95
N ALA A 36 -4.02 5.81 -1.88
CA ALA A 36 -3.49 6.62 -2.96
C ALA A 36 -2.01 6.33 -3.18
N LEU A 37 -1.67 5.91 -4.41
CA LEU A 37 -0.29 5.75 -4.86
C LEU A 37 0.31 7.13 -5.17
N ARG A 38 1.47 7.40 -4.57
CA ARG A 38 2.36 8.53 -4.84
C ARG A 38 3.66 8.00 -5.42
N MET A 39 4.15 8.66 -6.47
CA MET A 39 5.38 8.29 -7.16
C MET A 39 6.17 9.56 -7.44
N ASP A 40 7.42 9.56 -7.00
CA ASP A 40 8.43 10.56 -7.34
C ASP A 40 9.51 9.92 -8.24
N GLU A 41 10.52 10.69 -8.64
CA GLU A 41 11.56 10.21 -9.58
C GLU A 41 12.32 8.96 -9.08
N TRP A 42 12.43 8.78 -7.77
CA TRP A 42 13.26 7.75 -7.14
C TRP A 42 12.51 6.88 -6.13
N ASP A 43 11.36 7.34 -5.65
CA ASP A 43 10.61 6.73 -4.56
C ASP A 43 9.15 6.52 -4.94
N ALA A 44 8.53 5.50 -4.34
CA ALA A 44 7.11 5.24 -4.48
C ALA A 44 6.53 4.86 -3.13
N GLU A 45 5.35 5.39 -2.83
CA GLU A 45 4.67 5.19 -1.56
C GLU A 45 3.16 5.05 -1.78
N VAL A 46 2.51 4.35 -0.87
CA VAL A 46 1.04 4.33 -0.79
C VAL A 46 0.60 4.91 0.53
N GLU A 47 -0.31 5.88 0.46
CA GLU A 47 -1.02 6.39 1.63
C GLU A 47 -2.29 5.58 1.81
N CYS A 48 -2.45 4.98 2.99
CA CYS A 48 -3.60 4.17 3.34
C CYS A 48 -4.40 4.86 4.45
N ARG A 49 -5.73 4.89 4.31
CA ARG A 49 -6.67 5.32 5.34
C ARG A 49 -7.74 4.23 5.54
N CYS A 50 -7.84 3.73 6.75
CA CYS A 50 -8.86 2.75 7.08
C CYS A 50 -10.24 3.39 7.24
N ARG A 51 -11.25 2.91 6.50
CA ARG A 51 -12.64 3.41 6.64
C ARG A 51 -13.29 3.04 7.98
N GLY A 52 -12.87 1.93 8.58
CA GLY A 52 -13.42 1.44 9.85
C GLY A 52 -12.95 2.18 11.10
N CYS A 53 -11.63 2.36 11.28
CA CYS A 53 -11.06 2.95 12.49
C CYS A 53 -10.25 4.23 12.27
N ASP A 54 -10.25 4.76 11.04
CA ASP A 54 -9.56 6.00 10.64
C ASP A 54 -8.03 6.00 10.78
N ASP A 55 -7.41 4.84 11.05
CA ASP A 55 -5.95 4.73 11.09
C ASP A 55 -5.35 5.12 9.72
N MET A 56 -4.32 5.96 9.76
CA MET A 56 -3.58 6.42 8.58
C MET A 56 -2.15 5.93 8.64
N ARG A 57 -1.64 5.43 7.52
CA ARG A 57 -0.22 5.09 7.39
C ARG A 57 0.28 5.31 5.96
N THR A 58 1.59 5.51 5.85
CA THR A 58 2.30 5.58 4.59
C THR A 58 3.25 4.41 4.51
N VAL A 59 3.25 3.70 3.37
CA VAL A 59 4.03 2.50 3.15
C VAL A 59 4.89 2.69 1.90
N SER A 60 6.21 2.52 2.03
CA SER A 60 7.12 2.56 0.90
C SER A 60 6.96 1.31 0.03
N LEU A 61 7.21 1.50 -1.27
CA LEU A 61 7.09 0.50 -2.29
C LEU A 61 8.42 0.34 -3.04
N THR A 62 8.74 -0.89 -3.40
CA THR A 62 9.73 -1.15 -4.45
C THR A 62 9.14 -0.77 -5.81
N GLY A 63 9.99 -0.65 -6.84
CA GLY A 63 9.53 -0.36 -8.21
C GLY A 63 8.53 -1.39 -8.74
N GLU A 64 8.71 -2.68 -8.43
CA GLU A 64 7.78 -3.74 -8.85
C GLU A 64 6.41 -3.62 -8.15
N GLN A 65 6.39 -3.30 -6.86
CA GLN A 65 5.17 -3.08 -6.09
C GLN A 65 4.41 -1.84 -6.60
N ALA A 66 5.14 -0.74 -6.88
CA ALA A 66 4.57 0.47 -7.45
C ALA A 66 3.96 0.21 -8.84
N LEU A 67 4.68 -0.52 -9.69
CA LEU A 67 4.17 -0.93 -11.01
C LEU A 67 2.89 -1.75 -10.86
N ARG A 68 2.88 -2.75 -9.97
CA ARG A 68 1.71 -3.60 -9.71
C ARG A 68 0.46 -2.77 -9.35
N LEU A 69 0.59 -1.85 -8.38
CA LEU A 69 -0.53 -0.98 -7.96
C LEU A 69 -0.95 0.03 -9.05
N SER A 70 0.01 0.53 -9.85
CA SER A 70 -0.30 1.47 -10.93
C SER A 70 -1.17 0.84 -12.04
N VAL A 71 -1.00 -0.46 -12.28
CA VAL A 71 -1.77 -1.22 -13.28
C VAL A 71 -3.17 -1.54 -12.76
N ASP A 72 -3.29 -1.96 -11.49
CA ASP A 72 -4.59 -2.25 -10.85
C ASP A 72 -5.49 -1.00 -10.78
N ARG A 73 -4.89 0.19 -10.68
CA ARG A 73 -5.60 1.48 -10.71
C ARG A 73 -6.42 1.74 -11.98
N ARG A 74 -6.23 0.95 -13.07
CA ARG A 74 -7.08 1.04 -14.27
C ARG A 74 -8.48 0.42 -14.08
N LEU A 75 -8.75 -0.24 -12.96
CA LEU A 75 -9.99 -0.97 -12.70
C LEU A 75 -10.87 -0.38 -11.58
N ASN A 76 -10.44 0.72 -10.95
CA ASN A 76 -11.24 1.51 -9.99
C ASN A 76 -11.57 2.89 -10.56
#